data_AF-A0A2D7DWG4-F1
#
_entry.id   AF-A0A2D7DWG4-F1
#
_cell.length_a   1.000
_cell.length_b   1.000
_cell.length_c   1.000
_cell.angle_alpha   90.00
_cell.angle_beta   90.00
_cell.angle_gamma   90.00
#
_symmetry.space_group_name_H-M   'P 1'
#
loop_
_entity.id
_entity.type
_entity.pdbx_description
1 polymer ?
#
loop_
_entity_poly.entity_id
_entity_poly.type
_entity_poly.pdbx_seq_one_letter_code
_entity_poly.pdbx_strand_id
1 'polypeptide(L)'
;MALNKKRILPDEYVFKQGDSGNTAFLIISGALNVEIDGKKVGKMESGEIFGELSLILGEERKASIKAILPTEIIEIKKNALEAILLSSNIELHKVIQQMSQELGKDSDHKLPITLKDLKVLVKKSPDVIRALSLQLHYRLSQRIFN
;
A
#
# COMPACT_ATOMS: atom_id res chain seq x y z
N MET A 1 -4.18 15.50 -16.83
CA MET A 1 -5.06 14.49 -16.21
C MET A 1 -5.44 15.01 -14.83
N ALA A 2 -6.73 15.19 -14.53
CA ALA A 2 -7.15 15.71 -13.22
C ALA A 2 -6.99 14.61 -12.16
N LEU A 3 -6.37 14.94 -11.02
CA LEU A 3 -6.28 14.05 -9.86
C LEU A 3 -7.65 14.04 -9.17
N ASN A 4 -8.26 12.87 -9.02
CA ASN A 4 -9.55 12.74 -8.34
C ASN A 4 -9.31 12.70 -6.82
N LYS A 5 -9.65 13.80 -6.14
CA LYS A 5 -9.56 13.93 -4.68
C LYS A 5 -10.86 13.50 -4.03
N LYS A 6 -10.78 12.78 -2.92
CA LYS A 6 -11.91 12.41 -2.08
C LYS A 6 -11.66 12.83 -0.65
N ARG A 7 -12.71 13.30 0.02
CA ARG A 7 -12.72 13.54 1.46
C ARG A 7 -13.54 12.44 2.13
N ILE A 8 -12.97 11.84 3.16
CA ILE A 8 -13.55 10.75 3.94
C ILE A 8 -13.71 11.25 5.37
N LEU A 9 -14.91 11.14 5.92
CA LEU A 9 -15.21 11.60 7.28
C LEU A 9 -14.83 10.53 8.31
N PRO A 10 -14.63 10.92 9.59
CA PRO A 10 -14.40 9.97 10.66
C PRO A 10 -15.46 8.87 10.65
N ASP A 11 -15.01 7.65 10.96
CA ASP A 11 -15.80 6.43 10.98
C ASP A 11 -16.31 5.90 9.62
N GLU A 12 -16.07 6.61 8.51
CA GLU A 12 -16.38 6.11 7.18
C GLU A 12 -15.33 5.10 6.69
N TYR A 13 -15.80 4.04 6.04
CA TYR A 13 -14.95 3.10 5.33
C TYR A 13 -14.63 3.62 3.93
N VAL A 14 -13.35 3.58 3.55
CA VAL A 14 -12.94 3.79 2.14
C VAL A 14 -13.32 2.57 1.31
N PHE A 15 -13.10 1.38 1.89
CA PHE A 15 -13.54 0.08 1.40
C PHE A 15 -13.47 -0.95 2.53
N LYS A 16 -14.12 -2.09 2.33
CA LYS A 16 -14.11 -3.23 3.26
C LYS A 16 -13.27 -4.39 2.72
N GLN A 17 -12.83 -5.24 3.64
CA GLN A 17 -12.20 -6.53 3.31
C GLN A 17 -13.17 -7.38 2.47
N GLY A 18 -12.64 -8.07 1.46
CA GLY A 18 -13.43 -8.84 0.49
C GLY A 18 -13.99 -8.02 -0.67
N ASP A 19 -13.94 -6.68 -0.61
CA ASP A 19 -14.38 -5.86 -1.75
C ASP A 19 -13.46 -6.11 -2.96
N SER A 20 -14.02 -6.06 -4.17
CA SER A 20 -13.22 -5.93 -5.38
C SER A 20 -12.60 -4.53 -5.46
N GLY A 21 -11.35 -4.43 -5.93
CA GLY A 21 -10.62 -3.16 -6.01
C GLY A 21 -10.02 -2.89 -7.38
N ASN A 22 -10.26 -1.70 -7.96
CA ASN A 22 -9.65 -1.25 -9.22
C ASN A 22 -8.84 0.07 -9.09
N THR A 23 -8.72 0.57 -7.87
CA THR A 23 -8.12 1.87 -7.54
C THR A 23 -7.31 1.75 -6.24
N ALA A 24 -6.11 2.31 -6.21
CA ALA A 24 -5.32 2.54 -5.01
C ALA A 24 -5.44 4.01 -4.61
N PHE A 25 -4.95 4.38 -3.43
CA PHE A 25 -5.13 5.73 -2.91
C PHE A 25 -3.85 6.24 -2.24
N LEU A 26 -3.57 7.53 -2.38
CA LEU A 26 -2.55 8.25 -1.62
C LEU A 26 -3.23 9.10 -0.54
N ILE A 27 -2.79 8.99 0.71
CA ILE A 27 -3.27 9.84 1.81
C ILE A 27 -2.57 11.20 1.72
N ILE A 28 -3.33 12.28 1.55
CA ILE A 28 -2.80 13.64 1.50
C ILE A 28 -2.75 14.26 2.89
N SER A 29 -3.82 14.10 3.65
CA SER A 29 -3.92 14.53 5.03
C SER A 29 -4.85 13.60 5.78
N GLY A 30 -4.60 13.38 7.06
CA GLY A 30 -5.47 12.58 7.92
C GLY A 30 -4.84 11.27 8.36
N ALA A 31 -5.68 10.36 8.85
CA ALA A 31 -5.25 9.05 9.34
C ALA A 31 -6.36 8.00 9.20
N LEU A 32 -5.94 6.78 8.86
CA LEU A 32 -6.82 5.64 8.62
C LEU A 32 -6.42 4.47 9.52
N ASN A 33 -7.39 3.72 10.02
CA ASN A 33 -7.18 2.41 10.62
C ASN A 33 -7.18 1.33 9.53
N VAL A 34 -6.35 0.32 9.72
CA VAL A 34 -6.36 -0.93 8.95
C VAL A 34 -7.01 -2.00 9.83
N GLU A 35 -8.08 -2.62 9.34
CA GLU A 35 -8.84 -3.64 10.05
C GLU A 35 -8.88 -4.95 9.25
N ILE A 36 -8.58 -6.07 9.90
CA ILE A 36 -8.73 -7.43 9.33
C ILE A 36 -9.66 -8.20 10.25
N ASP A 37 -10.69 -8.82 9.69
CA ASP A 37 -11.74 -9.55 10.42
C ASP A 37 -12.35 -8.72 11.56
N GLY A 38 -12.54 -7.42 11.29
CA GLY A 38 -13.08 -6.44 12.24
C GLY A 38 -12.13 -6.01 13.36
N LYS A 39 -10.90 -6.52 13.39
CA LYS A 39 -9.88 -6.15 14.39
C LYS A 39 -8.90 -5.15 13.80
N LYS A 40 -8.58 -4.08 14.55
CA LYS A 40 -7.54 -3.13 14.17
C LYS A 40 -6.16 -3.81 14.21
N VAL A 41 -5.48 -3.82 13.07
CA VAL A 41 -4.13 -4.40 12.91
C VAL A 41 -3.06 -3.36 12.60
N GLY A 42 -3.46 -2.12 12.33
CA GLY A 42 -2.52 -1.05 12.01
C GLY A 42 -3.17 0.31 11.84
N LYS A 43 -2.33 1.29 11.53
CA LYS A 43 -2.70 2.67 11.21
C LYS A 43 -1.88 3.12 10.00
N MET A 44 -2.47 3.98 9.16
CA MET A 44 -1.77 4.66 8.08
C MET A 44 -1.98 6.17 8.18
N GLU A 45 -1.00 6.93 7.73
CA GLU A 45 -0.98 8.39 7.82
C GLU A 45 -0.62 9.04 6.48
N SER A 46 -0.52 10.36 6.50
CA SER A 46 -0.28 11.17 5.30
C SER A 46 1.03 10.78 4.61
N GLY A 47 0.99 10.69 3.28
CA GLY A 47 2.11 10.24 2.45
C GLY A 47 2.10 8.74 2.13
N GLU A 48 1.29 7.93 2.80
CA GLU A 48 1.18 6.50 2.51
C GLU A 48 0.22 6.19 1.36
N ILE A 49 0.57 5.16 0.60
CA ILE A 49 -0.28 4.54 -0.42
C ILE A 49 -1.00 3.32 0.19
N PHE A 50 -2.27 3.15 -0.12
CA PHE A 50 -3.04 1.98 0.32
C PHE A 50 -3.98 1.46 -0.78
N GLY A 51 -4.40 0.20 -0.64
CA GLY A 51 -5.21 -0.48 -1.66
C GLY A 51 -4.42 -0.88 -2.92
N GLU A 52 -3.09 -0.77 -2.87
CA GLU A 52 -2.17 -1.20 -3.91
C GLU A 52 -2.12 -2.73 -4.05
N LEU A 53 -2.21 -3.45 -2.93
CA LEU A 53 -2.01 -4.90 -2.91
C LEU A 53 -3.02 -5.64 -3.79
N SER A 54 -4.31 -5.27 -3.72
CA SER A 54 -5.35 -5.86 -4.58
C SER A 54 -5.07 -5.63 -6.07
N LEU A 55 -4.44 -4.50 -6.43
CA LEU A 55 -4.13 -4.19 -7.82
C LEU A 55 -2.89 -4.94 -8.31
N ILE A 56 -1.87 -5.06 -7.46
CA ILE A 56 -0.62 -5.75 -7.75
C ILE A 56 -0.86 -7.26 -7.86
N LEU A 57 -1.63 -7.83 -6.92
CA LEU A 57 -1.88 -9.27 -6.85
C LEU A 57 -3.09 -9.71 -7.70
N GLY A 58 -3.97 -8.78 -8.08
CA GLY A 58 -5.22 -9.13 -8.77
C GLY A 58 -6.23 -9.84 -7.86
N GLU A 59 -6.16 -9.60 -6.56
CA GLU A 59 -7.01 -10.21 -5.53
C GLU A 59 -7.98 -9.19 -4.90
N GLU A 60 -8.93 -9.66 -4.09
CA GLU A 60 -9.83 -8.81 -3.30
C GLU A 60 -9.08 -7.99 -2.23
N ARG A 61 -9.74 -6.98 -1.65
CA ARG A 61 -9.19 -6.20 -0.54
C ARG A 61 -8.92 -7.10 0.66
N LYS A 62 -7.65 -7.17 1.10
CA LYS A 62 -7.21 -7.96 2.26
C LYS A 62 -7.56 -7.36 3.62
N ALA A 63 -7.98 -6.10 3.66
CA ALA A 63 -8.30 -5.38 4.88
C ALA A 63 -9.38 -4.32 4.61
N SER A 64 -10.14 -3.98 5.65
CA SER A 64 -11.02 -2.81 5.66
C SER A 64 -10.23 -1.58 6.07
N ILE A 65 -10.49 -0.45 5.43
CA ILE A 65 -9.81 0.82 5.71
C ILE A 65 -10.84 1.84 6.17
N LYS A 66 -10.66 2.34 7.40
CA LYS A 66 -11.63 3.23 8.06
C LYS A 66 -10.96 4.52 8.51
N ALA A 67 -11.60 5.67 8.27
CA ALA A 67 -11.06 6.95 8.69
C ALA A 67 -11.16 7.17 10.19
N ILE A 68 -10.07 7.65 10.80
CA ILE A 68 -9.98 8.00 12.23
C ILE A 68 -10.36 9.47 12.44
N LEU A 69 -9.94 10.31 11.51
CA LEU A 69 -10.19 11.75 11.47
C LEU A 69 -10.47 12.18 10.02
N PRO A 70 -10.97 13.41 9.76
CA PRO A 70 -11.25 13.84 8.40
C PRO A 70 -10.02 13.65 7.50
N THR A 71 -10.14 12.81 6.48
CA THR A 71 -9.02 12.35 5.66
C THR A 71 -9.23 12.73 4.21
N GLU A 72 -8.19 13.29 3.58
CA GLU A 72 -8.15 13.56 2.16
C GLU A 72 -7.28 12.53 1.46
N ILE A 73 -7.81 11.94 0.38
CA ILE A 73 -7.13 10.94 -0.42
C ILE A 73 -7.17 11.31 -1.90
N ILE A 74 -6.16 10.88 -2.66
CA ILE A 74 -6.14 10.95 -4.12
C ILE A 74 -6.27 9.54 -4.69
N GLU A 75 -7.16 9.36 -5.66
CA GLU A 75 -7.28 8.11 -6.40
C GLU A 75 -6.11 7.89 -7.36
N ILE A 76 -5.54 6.70 -7.33
CA ILE A 76 -4.55 6.18 -8.26
C ILE A 76 -5.19 5.01 -9.01
N LYS A 77 -5.53 5.23 -10.28
CA LYS A 77 -6.10 4.17 -11.13
C LYS A 77 -5.07 3.06 -11.38
N LYS A 78 -5.55 1.83 -11.58
CA LYS A 78 -4.70 0.65 -11.85
C LYS A 78 -3.63 0.91 -12.91
N ASN A 79 -4.01 1.40 -14.09
CA ASN A 79 -3.05 1.65 -15.18
C ASN A 79 -1.99 2.70 -14.80
N ALA A 80 -2.34 3.69 -13.97
CA ALA A 80 -1.38 4.69 -13.50
C ALA A 80 -0.40 4.08 -12.49
N LEU A 81 -0.88 3.24 -11.57
CA LEU A 81 -0.03 2.49 -10.66
C LEU A 81 0.90 1.53 -11.42
N GLU A 82 0.38 0.81 -12.40
CA GLU A 82 1.16 -0.10 -13.26
C GLU A 82 2.24 0.66 -14.02
N ALA A 83 1.92 1.80 -14.65
CA ALA A 83 2.91 2.63 -15.34
C ALA A 83 4.01 3.12 -14.38
N ILE A 84 3.65 3.52 -13.16
CA ILE A 84 4.61 3.90 -12.11
C ILE A 84 5.52 2.70 -11.79
N LEU A 85 4.95 1.53 -11.51
CA LEU A 85 5.71 0.31 -11.18
C LEU A 85 6.62 -0.16 -12.33
N LEU A 86 6.19 -0.03 -13.58
CA LEU A 86 6.96 -0.40 -14.77
C LEU A 86 8.06 0.62 -15.11
N SER A 87 7.98 1.84 -14.59
CA SER A 87 9.06 2.83 -14.73
C SER A 87 10.28 2.53 -13.84
N SER A 88 10.16 1.56 -12.92
CA SER A 88 11.26 1.10 -12.09
C SER A 88 12.15 0.10 -12.82
N ASN A 89 13.37 -0.13 -12.32
CA ASN A 89 14.22 -1.17 -12.88
C ASN A 89 13.63 -2.57 -12.58
N ILE A 90 13.98 -3.56 -13.40
CA ILE A 90 13.42 -4.92 -13.34
C ILE A 90 13.62 -5.57 -11.96
N GLU A 91 14.76 -5.34 -11.32
CA GLU A 91 15.08 -5.90 -10.00
C GLU A 91 14.15 -5.34 -8.92
N LEU A 92 13.97 -4.02 -8.88
CA LEU A 92 13.07 -3.36 -7.95
C LEU A 92 11.62 -3.77 -8.18
N HIS A 93 11.20 -3.90 -9.44
CA HIS A 93 9.87 -4.40 -9.77
C HIS A 93 9.64 -5.80 -9.17
N LYS A 94 10.59 -6.72 -9.32
CA LYS A 94 10.52 -8.07 -8.73
C LYS A 94 10.45 -8.02 -7.21
N VAL A 95 11.25 -7.17 -6.57
CA VAL A 95 11.24 -7.01 -5.10
C VAL A 95 9.88 -6.48 -4.61
N ILE A 96 9.29 -5.50 -5.30
CA ILE A 96 7.95 -4.99 -4.98
C ILE A 96 6.89 -6.09 -5.11
N GLN A 97 6.95 -6.88 -6.18
CA GLN A 97 6.04 -8.02 -6.39
C GLN A 97 6.18 -9.06 -5.27
N GLN A 98 7.41 -9.44 -4.91
CA GLN A 98 7.67 -10.37 -3.83
C GLN A 98 7.17 -9.84 -2.48
N MET A 99 7.48 -8.59 -2.11
CA MET A 99 6.97 -8.01 -0.86
C MET A 99 5.43 -7.96 -0.83
N SER A 100 4.80 -7.66 -1.98
CA SER A 100 3.34 -7.64 -2.10
C SER A 100 2.74 -9.04 -1.91
N GLN A 101 3.36 -10.06 -2.52
CA GLN A 101 2.95 -11.46 -2.36
C GLN A 101 3.10 -11.91 -0.91
N GLU A 102 4.22 -11.60 -0.26
CA GLU A 102 4.42 -11.93 1.15
C GLU A 102 3.36 -11.24 2.03
N LEU A 103 3.11 -9.94 1.85
CA LEU A 103 2.03 -9.23 2.56
C LEU A 103 0.63 -9.82 2.32
N GLY A 104 0.41 -10.48 1.18
CA GLY A 104 -0.85 -11.13 0.84
C GLY A 104 -1.09 -12.48 1.55
N LYS A 105 -0.05 -13.06 2.17
CA LYS A 105 -0.15 -14.33 2.91
C LYS A 105 -0.71 -14.15 4.30
N ASP A 106 -1.33 -15.21 4.81
CA ASP A 106 -1.89 -15.28 6.17
C ASP A 106 -0.83 -15.63 7.23
N SER A 107 0.23 -16.35 6.87
CA SER A 107 1.33 -16.77 7.77
C SER A 107 2.68 -16.91 7.06
N ASP A 108 3.75 -17.15 7.84
CA ASP A 108 5.11 -17.46 7.38
C ASP A 108 5.72 -16.43 6.42
N HIS A 109 5.52 -15.15 6.74
CA HIS A 109 6.07 -14.02 6.00
C HIS A 109 7.60 -14.07 5.96
N LYS A 110 8.16 -13.89 4.77
CA LYS A 110 9.60 -13.73 4.59
C LYS A 110 9.92 -12.33 4.13
N LEU A 111 11.01 -11.76 4.63
CA LEU A 111 11.53 -10.50 4.11
C LEU A 111 12.43 -10.80 2.90
N PRO A 112 12.03 -10.45 1.67
CA PRO A 112 12.80 -10.81 0.47
C PRO A 112 14.11 -10.01 0.34
N ILE A 113 14.22 -8.87 1.04
CA ILE A 113 15.35 -7.96 0.96
C ILE A 113 15.57 -7.26 2.31
N THR A 114 16.82 -6.99 2.68
CA THR A 114 17.08 -6.18 3.88
C THR A 114 16.74 -4.71 3.65
N LEU A 115 16.47 -3.94 4.71
CA LEU A 115 16.25 -2.49 4.57
C LEU A 115 17.48 -1.78 3.97
N LYS A 116 18.69 -2.25 4.29
CA LYS A 116 19.94 -1.69 3.78
C LYS A 116 20.02 -1.86 2.26
N ASP A 117 19.78 -3.06 1.77
CA ASP A 117 19.88 -3.37 0.33
C ASP A 117 18.75 -2.70 -0.45
N LEU A 118 17.55 -2.65 0.13
CA LEU A 118 16.43 -1.93 -0.47
C LEU A 118 16.75 -0.44 -0.65
N LYS A 119 17.34 0.21 0.35
CA LYS A 119 17.75 1.63 0.25
C LYS A 119 18.76 1.88 -0.87
N VAL A 120 19.62 0.90 -1.16
CA VAL A 120 20.56 0.97 -2.30
C VAL A 120 19.79 0.85 -3.61
N LEU A 121 18.88 -0.12 -3.72
CA LEU A 121 18.12 -0.41 -4.93
C LEU A 121 17.20 0.74 -5.37
N VAL A 122 16.57 1.43 -4.40
CA VAL A 122 15.65 2.55 -4.66
C VAL A 122 16.35 3.90 -4.84
N LYS A 123 17.68 3.98 -4.69
CA LYS A 123 18.43 5.25 -4.61
C LYS A 123 18.24 6.15 -5.85
N LYS A 124 18.11 5.57 -7.04
CA LYS A 124 17.91 6.29 -8.31
C LYS A 124 16.46 6.24 -8.81
N SER A 125 15.55 5.69 -8.01
CA SER A 125 14.14 5.53 -8.40
C SER A 125 13.36 6.82 -8.15
N PRO A 126 12.27 7.06 -8.92
CA PRO A 126 11.33 8.13 -8.63
C PRO A 126 10.83 8.08 -7.19
N ASP A 127 10.57 9.24 -6.59
CA ASP A 127 10.21 9.37 -5.18
C ASP A 127 9.01 8.51 -4.78
N VAL A 128 8.00 8.41 -5.66
CA VAL A 128 6.80 7.60 -5.43
C VAL A 128 7.14 6.11 -5.33
N ILE A 129 8.01 5.61 -6.23
CA ILE A 129 8.47 4.21 -6.20
C ILE A 129 9.28 3.95 -4.93
N ARG A 130 10.20 4.86 -4.61
CA ARG A 130 11.02 4.75 -3.40
C ARG A 130 10.14 4.69 -2.14
N ALA A 131 9.16 5.59 -2.02
CA ALA A 131 8.23 5.63 -0.90
C ALA A 131 7.41 4.34 -0.81
N LEU A 132 6.81 3.89 -1.93
CA LEU A 132 6.03 2.67 -1.98
C LEU A 132 6.85 1.43 -1.59
N SER A 133 8.07 1.29 -2.11
CA SER A 133 8.92 0.15 -1.78
C SER A 133 9.32 0.12 -0.31
N LEU A 134 9.70 1.25 0.26
CA LEU A 134 10.05 1.37 1.69
C LEU A 134 8.83 1.11 2.59
N GLN A 135 7.66 1.57 2.17
CA GLN A 135 6.39 1.33 2.88
C GLN A 135 6.04 -0.16 2.91
N LEU A 136 6.07 -0.85 1.76
CA LEU A 136 5.79 -2.29 1.69
C LEU A 136 6.77 -3.09 2.56
N HIS A 137 8.05 -2.73 2.49
CA HIS A 137 9.09 -3.33 3.33
C HIS A 137 8.82 -3.13 4.82
N TYR A 138 8.50 -1.90 5.23
CA TYR A 138 8.17 -1.59 6.62
C TYR A 138 6.98 -2.42 7.10
N ARG A 139 5.87 -2.45 6.35
CA ARG A 139 4.67 -3.24 6.68
C ARG A 139 5.01 -4.72 6.86
N LEU A 140 5.81 -5.28 5.97
CA LEU A 140 6.21 -6.68 6.03
C LEU A 140 7.13 -6.94 7.23
N SER A 141 8.06 -6.03 7.53
CA SER A 141 8.93 -6.13 8.70
C SER A 141 8.17 -6.15 10.02
N GLN A 142 7.07 -5.40 10.15
CA GLN A 142 6.27 -5.38 11.37
C GLN A 142 5.48 -6.69 11.56
N ARG A 143 5.13 -7.39 10.47
CA ARG A 143 4.45 -8.70 10.56
C ARG A 143 5.37 -9.84 10.98
N ILE A 144 6.68 -9.73 10.73
CA ILE A 144 7.66 -10.75 11.14
C ILE A 144 7.82 -10.81 12.67
N PHE A 145 7.41 -9.75 13.39
CA PHE A 145 7.51 -9.68 14.85
C PHE A 145 6.22 -10.07 15.60
N ASN A 146 5.17 -10.51 14.89
CA ASN A 146 3.89 -10.95 15.46
C ASN A 146 3.76 -12.47 15.43
#